data_AF-A0A3A8IX68-F1
#
_entry.id   AF-A0A3A8IX68-F1
#
_cell.length_a   1.000
_cell.length_b   1.000
_cell.length_c   1.000
_cell.angle_alpha   90.00
_cell.angle_beta   90.00
_cell.angle_gamma   90.00
#
_symmetry.space_group_name_H-M   'P 1'
#
loop_
_entity.id
_entity.type
_entity.pdbx_description
1 polymer ?
#
loop_
_entity_poly.entity_id
_entity_poly.type
_entity_poly.pdbx_seq_one_letter_code
_entity_poly.pdbx_strand_id
1 'polypeptide(L)'
;MPSPWFDVPFLFCRLRIVASYTVRKNTMPSYDSLTTRDVEVAVSGAFRLQAAHGLQPYFRNEQVSLRVRGRTRGEFVLIERDTKVTKGATAKFAGTTTAGLVTLTLHPDDKNEAQMELPSGQGFTLPIKSHVWETLSYPGGTRTTRGTVDDEFSIGDFLTLTFPEKPGEVRLDKAKALTGFFPECETEGGVRLTGLLRLTADIPAFHLADDTLDANPIPHCRVRVLCPDGVEREYESDDAGDIFIPRADKGVYTLVEVLHDRAPQSAAVPGAWSVDVIPDMA
;
A
#
# COMPACT_ATOMS: atom_id res chain seq x y z
N MET A 1 -16.61 14.97 27.80
CA MET A 1 -15.18 15.15 28.16
C MET A 1 -14.40 15.27 26.87
N PRO A 2 -13.39 16.14 26.75
CA PRO A 2 -12.56 16.19 25.56
C PRO A 2 -11.89 14.83 25.34
N SER A 3 -11.85 14.38 24.09
CA SER A 3 -11.28 13.08 23.72
C SER A 3 -9.77 13.05 24.03
N PRO A 4 -9.22 11.97 24.61
CA PRO A 4 -7.77 11.84 24.85
C PRO A 4 -6.94 11.88 23.56
N TRP A 5 -7.59 11.73 22.40
CA TRP A 5 -6.95 11.85 21.10
C TRP A 5 -6.54 13.27 20.72
N PHE A 6 -7.04 14.30 21.42
CA PHE A 6 -6.54 15.68 21.23
C PHE A 6 -5.12 15.88 21.75
N ASP A 7 -4.66 15.06 22.70
CA ASP A 7 -3.32 15.14 23.28
C ASP A 7 -2.28 14.36 22.46
N VAL A 8 -2.71 13.70 21.39
CA VAL A 8 -1.84 12.90 20.52
C VAL A 8 -1.17 13.83 19.50
N PRO A 9 0.17 13.95 19.48
CA PRO A 9 0.84 14.83 18.53
C PRO A 9 1.04 14.18 17.16
N PHE A 10 1.21 12.87 17.12
CA PHE A 10 1.53 12.12 15.90
C PHE A 10 0.92 10.71 15.93
N LEU A 11 0.67 10.18 14.74
CA LEU A 11 0.33 8.78 14.52
C LEU A 11 1.29 8.19 13.50
N PHE A 12 1.82 7.02 13.80
CA PHE A 12 2.58 6.25 12.84
C PHE A 12 1.64 5.33 12.08
N CYS A 13 1.69 5.37 10.76
CA CYS A 13 0.85 4.57 9.89
C CYS A 13 1.71 3.70 8.99
N ARG A 14 1.38 2.41 8.95
CA ARG A 14 1.77 1.49 7.87
C ARG A 14 0.54 1.07 7.12
N LEU A 15 0.53 1.38 5.83
CA LEU A 15 -0.52 1.02 4.91
C LEU A 15 -0.02 -0.10 3.99
N ARG A 16 -0.86 -1.11 3.76
CA ARG A 16 -0.64 -2.12 2.74
C ARG A 16 -1.92 -2.45 2.00
N ILE A 17 -1.95 -2.26 0.69
CA ILE A 17 -3.09 -2.63 -0.16
C ILE A 17 -2.62 -3.69 -1.13
N VAL A 18 -3.26 -4.85 -1.13
CA VAL A 18 -3.01 -5.91 -2.12
C VAL A 18 -4.30 -6.13 -2.89
N ALA A 19 -4.23 -6.06 -4.21
CA ALA A 19 -5.35 -6.34 -5.09
C ALA A 19 -4.99 -7.46 -6.04
N SER A 20 -5.86 -8.46 -6.12
CA SER A 20 -5.76 -9.55 -7.08
C SER A 20 -7.16 -9.92 -7.54
N TYR A 21 -7.51 -9.58 -8.78
CA TYR A 21 -8.78 -9.97 -9.37
C TYR A 21 -8.72 -10.18 -10.87
N THR A 22 -9.62 -11.03 -11.34
CA THR A 22 -9.94 -11.17 -12.75
C THR A 22 -11.43 -10.98 -12.95
N VAL A 23 -11.83 -10.01 -13.77
CA VAL A 23 -13.22 -9.76 -14.16
C VAL A 23 -13.41 -10.12 -15.62
N ARG A 24 -14.53 -10.79 -15.95
CA ARG A 24 -14.93 -11.13 -17.32
C ARG A 24 -16.39 -10.74 -17.52
N LYS A 25 -16.66 -9.83 -18.45
CA LYS A 25 -17.98 -9.24 -18.66
C LYS A 25 -18.26 -9.02 -20.14
N ASN A 26 -19.48 -9.31 -20.58
CA ASN A 26 -19.94 -8.84 -21.87
C ASN A 26 -20.34 -7.36 -21.77
N THR A 27 -19.49 -6.46 -22.27
CA THR A 27 -19.71 -5.01 -22.22
C THR A 27 -20.55 -4.48 -23.38
N MET A 28 -20.78 -5.29 -24.42
CA MET A 28 -21.67 -4.98 -25.54
C MET A 28 -22.69 -6.11 -25.72
N PRO A 29 -23.77 -6.15 -24.91
CA PRO A 29 -24.69 -7.28 -24.85
C PRO A 29 -25.36 -7.67 -26.18
N SER A 30 -25.50 -6.71 -27.09
CA SER A 30 -26.05 -6.93 -28.44
C SER A 30 -25.08 -7.59 -29.42
N TYR A 31 -23.84 -7.83 -29.00
CA TYR A 31 -22.78 -8.44 -29.80
C TYR A 31 -22.17 -9.62 -29.02
N ASP A 32 -21.54 -10.54 -29.77
CA ASP A 32 -20.66 -11.53 -29.15
C ASP A 32 -19.36 -10.82 -28.75
N SER A 33 -19.35 -10.29 -27.52
CA SER A 33 -18.24 -9.52 -27.00
C SER A 33 -17.86 -9.97 -25.59
N LEU A 34 -16.58 -9.83 -25.28
CA LEU A 34 -16.03 -10.16 -23.97
C LEU A 34 -14.93 -9.16 -23.61
N THR A 35 -15.11 -8.50 -22.48
CA THR A 35 -14.05 -7.74 -21.81
C THR A 35 -13.50 -8.58 -20.67
N THR A 36 -12.18 -8.81 -20.67
CA THR A 36 -11.43 -9.41 -19.58
C THR A 36 -10.51 -8.37 -18.96
N ARG A 37 -10.47 -8.31 -17.64
CA ARG A 37 -9.51 -7.52 -16.86
C ARG A 37 -8.85 -8.42 -15.85
N ASP A 38 -7.54 -8.33 -15.72
CA ASP A 38 -6.72 -9.09 -14.79
C ASP A 38 -5.70 -8.14 -14.14
N VAL A 39 -5.74 -8.06 -12.81
CA VAL A 39 -4.97 -7.10 -12.02
C VAL A 39 -4.35 -7.82 -10.84
N GLU A 40 -3.04 -7.60 -10.66
CA GLU A 40 -2.30 -7.99 -9.46
C GLU A 40 -1.42 -6.81 -9.04
N VAL A 41 -1.71 -6.18 -7.91
CA VAL A 41 -1.02 -4.98 -7.43
C VAL A 41 -0.80 -5.08 -5.93
N ALA A 42 0.40 -4.72 -5.49
CA ALA A 42 0.72 -4.48 -4.10
C ALA A 42 1.18 -3.02 -3.94
N VAL A 43 0.63 -2.36 -2.92
CA VAL A 43 0.96 -1.00 -2.51
C VAL A 43 1.37 -1.05 -1.05
N SER A 44 2.47 -0.40 -0.70
CA SER A 44 2.90 -0.26 0.69
C SER A 44 3.39 1.15 0.97
N GLY A 45 3.20 1.61 2.21
CA GLY A 45 3.70 2.89 2.66
C GLY A 45 3.84 2.93 4.18
N ALA A 46 4.89 3.60 4.64
CA ALA A 46 5.09 3.93 6.05
C ALA A 46 5.23 5.45 6.16
N PHE A 47 4.37 6.08 6.97
CA PHE A 47 4.31 7.53 7.09
C PHE A 47 3.81 7.96 8.46
N ARG A 48 4.14 9.20 8.83
CA ARG A 48 3.66 9.84 10.06
C ARG A 48 2.54 10.80 9.73
N LEU A 49 1.40 10.70 10.41
CA LEU A 49 0.37 11.74 10.41
C LEU A 49 0.62 12.68 11.60
N GLN A 50 0.56 13.99 11.35
CA GLN A 50 0.74 15.00 12.38
C GLN A 50 -0.61 15.60 12.77
N ALA A 51 -0.80 15.81 14.07
CA ALA A 51 -1.98 16.49 14.58
C ALA A 51 -2.10 17.89 13.98
N ALA A 52 -3.30 18.21 13.50
CA ALA A 52 -3.66 19.50 12.97
C ALA A 52 -4.89 20.04 13.73
N HIS A 53 -5.12 21.35 13.62
CA HIS A 53 -6.22 22.00 14.34
C HIS A 53 -7.57 21.68 13.70
N GLY A 54 -8.54 21.28 14.52
CA GLY A 54 -9.90 20.98 14.10
C GLY A 54 -10.86 20.94 15.29
N LEU A 55 -12.16 20.89 15.00
CA LEU A 55 -13.21 20.69 16.01
C LEU A 55 -13.21 19.27 16.59
N GLN A 56 -12.51 18.35 15.93
CA GLN A 56 -12.34 16.95 16.26
C GLN A 56 -10.85 16.58 16.10
N PRO A 57 -10.37 15.49 16.72
CA PRO A 57 -8.99 15.05 16.52
C PRO A 57 -8.75 14.77 15.04
N TYR A 58 -7.77 15.47 14.47
CA TYR A 58 -7.51 15.50 13.04
C TYR A 58 -6.00 15.41 12.80
N PHE A 59 -5.61 14.53 11.88
CA PHE A 59 -4.22 14.27 11.57
C PHE A 59 -4.00 14.29 10.06
N ARG A 60 -2.83 14.76 9.62
CA ARG A 60 -2.53 14.87 8.19
C ARG A 60 -1.05 14.73 7.86
N ASN A 61 -0.76 14.37 6.62
CA ASN A 61 0.56 14.45 6.00
C ASN A 61 0.42 14.70 4.49
N GLU A 62 0.98 15.78 3.97
CA GLU A 62 0.90 16.18 2.55
C GLU A 62 1.96 15.52 1.65
N GLN A 63 2.93 14.81 2.24
CA GLN A 63 4.13 14.32 1.56
C GLN A 63 4.23 12.79 1.57
N VAL A 64 3.09 12.09 1.66
CA VAL A 64 3.09 10.63 1.70
C VAL A 64 3.36 10.09 0.30
N SER A 65 4.35 9.20 0.17
CA SER A 65 4.61 8.47 -1.06
C SER A 65 4.47 6.97 -0.81
N LEU A 66 3.90 6.25 -1.77
CA LEU A 66 3.63 4.82 -1.66
C LEU A 66 4.51 4.04 -2.64
N ARG A 67 5.06 2.92 -2.19
CA ARG A 67 5.73 1.95 -3.07
C ARG A 67 4.66 1.09 -3.72
N VAL A 68 4.78 0.90 -5.02
CA VAL A 68 3.83 0.17 -5.85
C VAL A 68 4.58 -0.87 -6.65
N ARG A 69 4.01 -2.07 -6.75
CA ARG A 69 4.43 -3.10 -7.70
C ARG A 69 3.22 -3.84 -8.20
N GLY A 70 3.12 -4.05 -9.51
CA GLY A 70 2.01 -4.79 -10.05
C GLY A 70 2.05 -5.07 -11.53
N ARG A 71 0.99 -5.71 -11.99
CA ARG A 71 0.68 -5.95 -13.38
C ARG A 71 -0.80 -5.73 -13.64
N THR A 72 -1.11 -5.23 -14.82
CA THR A 72 -2.47 -5.13 -15.33
C THR A 72 -2.52 -5.77 -16.72
N ARG A 73 -3.68 -6.35 -17.03
CA ARG A 73 -4.02 -6.80 -18.37
C ARG A 73 -5.50 -6.53 -18.61
N GLY A 74 -5.78 -5.72 -19.64
CA GLY A 74 -7.11 -5.53 -20.19
C GLY A 74 -7.18 -6.14 -21.58
N GLU A 75 -8.25 -6.85 -21.89
CA GLU A 75 -8.51 -7.40 -23.21
C GLU A 75 -10.00 -7.24 -23.55
N PHE A 76 -10.28 -6.77 -24.75
CA PHE A 76 -11.60 -6.68 -25.33
C PHE A 76 -11.64 -7.53 -26.60
N VAL A 77 -12.61 -8.43 -26.68
CA VAL A 77 -12.89 -9.26 -27.85
C VAL A 77 -14.27 -8.91 -28.37
N LEU A 78 -14.38 -8.72 -29.67
CA LEU A 78 -15.65 -8.53 -30.38
C LEU A 78 -15.67 -9.45 -31.59
N ILE A 79 -16.74 -10.22 -31.73
CA ILE A 79 -17.01 -11.06 -32.88
C ILE A 79 -18.25 -10.50 -33.58
N GLU A 80 -18.08 -10.13 -34.83
CA GLU A 80 -19.17 -9.67 -35.70
C GLU A 80 -19.11 -10.45 -37.01
N ARG A 81 -20.11 -11.32 -37.23
CA ARG A 81 -20.18 -12.23 -38.37
C ARG A 81 -18.93 -13.11 -38.47
N ASP A 82 -18.13 -12.93 -39.51
CA ASP A 82 -16.88 -13.61 -39.85
C ASP A 82 -15.64 -12.80 -39.48
N THR A 83 -15.81 -11.67 -38.78
CA THR A 83 -14.72 -10.82 -38.32
C THR A 83 -14.57 -10.88 -36.79
N LYS A 84 -13.33 -11.06 -36.33
CA LYS A 84 -12.96 -10.99 -34.91
C LYS A 84 -11.99 -9.84 -34.68
N VAL A 85 -12.36 -8.92 -33.79
CA VAL A 85 -11.49 -7.86 -33.28
C VAL A 85 -11.05 -8.25 -31.88
N THR A 86 -9.77 -8.12 -31.59
CA THR A 86 -9.23 -8.25 -30.23
C THR A 86 -8.33 -7.07 -29.97
N LYS A 87 -8.64 -6.27 -28.95
CA LYS A 87 -7.80 -5.15 -28.50
C LYS A 87 -7.39 -5.41 -27.07
N GLY A 88 -6.22 -4.92 -26.67
CA GLY A 88 -5.85 -5.02 -25.28
C GLY A 88 -4.63 -4.20 -24.92
N ALA A 89 -4.39 -4.14 -23.62
CA ALA A 89 -3.27 -3.47 -23.00
C ALA A 89 -2.73 -4.34 -21.87
N THR A 90 -1.42 -4.32 -21.67
CA THR A 90 -0.80 -4.88 -20.47
C THR A 90 0.30 -3.97 -19.97
N ALA A 91 0.38 -3.82 -18.66
CA ALA A 91 1.46 -3.11 -18.00
C ALA A 91 2.07 -4.00 -16.91
N LYS A 92 3.38 -3.86 -16.73
CA LYS A 92 4.10 -4.31 -15.53
C LYS A 92 4.84 -3.10 -15.00
N PHE A 93 4.64 -2.79 -13.74
CA PHE A 93 5.18 -1.57 -13.15
C PHE A 93 5.65 -1.81 -11.73
N ALA A 94 6.69 -1.08 -11.36
CA ALA A 94 7.17 -0.97 -10.00
C ALA A 94 7.78 0.41 -9.84
N GLY A 95 7.55 1.04 -8.69
CA GLY A 95 8.06 2.38 -8.44
C GLY A 95 7.48 2.98 -7.17
N THR A 96 7.69 4.28 -7.03
CA THR A 96 7.14 5.07 -5.93
C THR A 96 6.20 6.11 -6.53
N THR A 97 5.03 6.26 -5.93
CA THR A 97 4.07 7.27 -6.38
C THR A 97 4.60 8.68 -6.18
N THR A 98 4.01 9.64 -6.88
CA THR A 98 4.04 11.04 -6.50
C THR A 98 3.51 11.20 -5.07
N ALA A 99 4.04 12.21 -4.37
CA ALA A 99 3.59 12.54 -3.03
C ALA A 99 2.11 12.95 -3.04
N GLY A 100 1.35 12.50 -2.03
CA GLY A 100 -0.05 12.81 -1.86
C GLY A 100 -0.41 13.08 -0.40
N LEU A 101 -1.58 13.69 -0.20
CA LEU A 101 -2.14 14.00 1.11
C LEU A 101 -2.80 12.76 1.70
N VAL A 102 -2.45 12.39 2.93
CA VAL A 102 -3.28 11.50 3.75
C VAL A 102 -3.85 12.29 4.90
N THR A 103 -5.16 12.15 5.13
CA THR A 103 -5.85 12.72 6.30
C THR A 103 -6.50 11.62 7.11
N LEU A 104 -6.63 11.86 8.41
CA LEU A 104 -7.39 11.01 9.33
C LEU A 104 -8.17 11.92 10.28
N THR A 105 -9.50 11.78 10.26
CA THR A 105 -10.40 12.47 11.19
C THR A 105 -11.02 11.45 12.12
N LEU A 106 -11.01 11.74 13.42
CA LEU A 106 -11.66 10.89 14.43
C LEU A 106 -12.99 11.53 14.84
N HIS A 107 -14.03 10.72 14.98
CA HIS A 107 -15.35 11.11 15.47
C HIS A 107 -15.66 10.38 16.80
N PRO A 108 -15.11 10.86 17.94
CA PRO A 108 -15.36 10.23 19.25
C PRO A 108 -16.83 10.14 19.63
N ASP A 109 -17.63 11.14 19.20
CA ASP A 109 -19.05 11.21 19.52
C ASP A 109 -19.90 10.27 18.65
N ASP A 110 -19.35 9.71 17.57
CA ASP A 110 -20.04 8.79 16.66
C ASP A 110 -19.44 7.39 16.72
N LYS A 111 -19.71 6.68 17.83
CA LYS A 111 -19.28 5.28 18.05
C LYS A 111 -17.78 5.04 17.86
N ASN A 112 -16.96 6.07 18.09
CA ASN A 112 -15.54 6.07 17.78
C ASN A 112 -15.24 5.70 16.32
N GLU A 113 -15.95 6.30 15.36
CA GLU A 113 -15.64 6.18 13.93
C GLU A 113 -14.44 7.06 13.55
N ALA A 114 -13.61 6.58 12.64
CA ALA A 114 -12.56 7.36 12.01
C ALA A 114 -12.68 7.28 10.49
N GLN A 115 -12.32 8.39 9.83
CA GLN A 115 -12.35 8.56 8.40
C GLN A 115 -10.94 8.86 7.91
N MET A 116 -10.37 7.97 7.10
CA MET A 116 -9.06 8.15 6.48
C MET A 116 -9.22 8.40 4.99
N GLU A 117 -8.60 9.48 4.49
CA GLU A 117 -8.67 9.85 3.08
C GLU A 117 -7.31 9.66 2.40
N LEU A 118 -7.35 8.96 1.28
CA LEU A 118 -6.31 8.93 0.26
C LEU A 118 -6.95 9.50 -1.02
N PRO A 119 -6.94 10.82 -1.23
CA PRO A 119 -7.67 11.46 -2.31
C PRO A 119 -7.17 10.96 -3.66
N SER A 120 -8.12 10.51 -4.50
CA SER A 120 -7.83 10.10 -5.86
C SER A 120 -7.55 11.32 -6.75
N GLY A 121 -6.63 11.17 -7.70
CA GLY A 121 -6.34 12.18 -8.73
C GLY A 121 -5.51 13.40 -8.28
N GLN A 122 -5.15 13.51 -7.00
CA GLN A 122 -4.23 14.53 -6.50
C GLN A 122 -3.11 13.87 -5.68
N GLY A 123 -2.07 13.41 -6.38
CA GLY A 123 -0.99 12.61 -5.79
C GLY A 123 -1.28 11.11 -5.87
N PHE A 124 -0.37 10.31 -5.33
CA PHE A 124 -0.42 8.84 -5.40
C PHE A 124 -0.48 8.28 -6.83
N THR A 125 0.12 8.98 -7.78
CA THR A 125 0.21 8.57 -9.17
C THR A 125 1.59 8.02 -9.52
N LEU A 126 1.64 7.08 -10.45
CA LEU A 126 2.87 6.50 -10.97
C LEU A 126 2.77 6.46 -12.50
N PRO A 127 3.66 7.15 -13.25
CA PRO A 127 3.70 7.00 -14.69
C PRO A 127 4.12 5.57 -15.04
N ILE A 128 3.37 4.93 -15.93
CA ILE A 128 3.63 3.58 -16.41
C ILE A 128 3.67 3.55 -17.94
N LYS A 129 4.18 2.46 -18.49
CA LYS A 129 4.09 2.17 -19.92
C LYS A 129 3.26 0.93 -20.16
N SER A 130 2.22 1.11 -20.96
CA SER A 130 1.30 0.03 -21.34
C SER A 130 1.64 -0.47 -22.75
N HIS A 131 1.84 -1.77 -22.88
CA HIS A 131 1.97 -2.44 -24.18
C HIS A 131 0.59 -2.72 -24.72
N VAL A 132 0.26 -2.15 -25.88
CA VAL A 132 -1.06 -2.26 -26.50
C VAL A 132 -1.01 -3.09 -27.77
N TRP A 133 -2.11 -3.76 -28.06
CA TRP A 133 -2.28 -4.51 -29.29
C TRP A 133 -3.71 -4.41 -29.83
N GLU A 134 -3.81 -4.57 -31.15
CA GLU A 134 -5.06 -4.78 -31.86
C GLU A 134 -4.84 -5.87 -32.89
N THR A 135 -5.70 -6.89 -32.86
CA THR A 135 -5.73 -7.98 -33.83
C THR A 135 -7.08 -7.97 -34.53
N LEU A 136 -7.06 -7.87 -35.84
CA LEU A 136 -8.23 -8.01 -36.72
C LEU A 136 -8.08 -9.32 -37.50
N SER A 137 -9.03 -10.23 -37.34
CA SER A 137 -9.11 -11.49 -38.10
C SER A 137 -10.37 -11.49 -38.95
N TYR A 138 -10.22 -11.77 -40.24
CA TYR A 138 -11.30 -11.83 -41.25
C TYR A 138 -10.96 -12.94 -42.26
N PRO A 139 -11.87 -13.36 -43.15
CA PRO A 139 -11.62 -14.48 -44.07
C PRO A 139 -10.37 -14.33 -44.96
N GLY A 140 -9.98 -13.09 -45.23
CA GLY A 140 -8.79 -12.75 -46.02
C GLY A 140 -7.46 -12.78 -45.25
N GLY A 141 -7.48 -13.07 -43.95
CA GLY A 141 -6.29 -13.20 -43.11
C GLY A 141 -6.38 -12.48 -41.76
N THR A 142 -5.28 -12.54 -41.02
CA THR A 142 -5.15 -11.91 -39.70
C THR A 142 -4.08 -10.82 -39.74
N ARG A 143 -4.41 -9.64 -39.22
CA ARG A 143 -3.46 -8.54 -39.02
C ARG A 143 -3.39 -8.19 -37.54
N THR A 144 -2.17 -8.05 -37.03
CA THR A 144 -1.92 -7.57 -35.67
C THR A 144 -1.06 -6.32 -35.70
N THR A 145 -1.50 -5.28 -34.99
CA THR A 145 -0.75 -4.06 -34.72
C THR A 145 -0.37 -4.05 -33.24
N ARG A 146 0.86 -3.61 -32.92
CA ARG A 146 1.36 -3.50 -31.55
C ARG A 146 2.01 -2.14 -31.35
N GLY A 147 1.97 -1.64 -30.12
CA GLY A 147 2.59 -0.39 -29.75
C GLY A 147 2.78 -0.25 -28.25
N THR A 148 3.19 0.94 -27.85
CA THR A 148 3.32 1.36 -26.45
C THR A 148 2.62 2.69 -26.27
N VAL A 149 1.95 2.88 -25.14
CA VAL A 149 1.36 4.15 -24.73
C VAL A 149 1.89 4.52 -23.35
N ASP A 150 2.14 5.80 -23.16
CA ASP A 150 2.37 6.36 -21.82
C ASP A 150 1.01 6.40 -21.11
N ASP A 151 1.00 5.97 -19.86
CA ASP A 151 -0.21 5.73 -19.08
C ASP A 151 0.08 6.07 -17.60
N GLU A 152 -0.94 6.11 -16.76
CA GLU A 152 -0.81 6.47 -15.35
C GLU A 152 -1.55 5.48 -14.46
N PHE A 153 -0.83 4.95 -13.47
CA PHE A 153 -1.43 4.22 -12.38
C PHE A 153 -1.73 5.18 -11.23
N SER A 154 -2.92 5.09 -10.63
CA SER A 154 -3.31 5.90 -9.48
C SER A 154 -3.98 5.07 -8.40
N ILE A 155 -3.80 5.51 -7.16
CA ILE A 155 -4.45 4.92 -5.98
C ILE A 155 -5.20 6.02 -5.26
N GLY A 156 -6.41 5.72 -4.79
CA GLY A 156 -7.11 6.59 -3.87
C GLY A 156 -8.35 5.91 -3.31
N ASP A 157 -8.67 6.18 -2.05
CA ASP A 157 -9.89 5.70 -1.41
C ASP A 157 -10.29 6.60 -0.23
N PHE A 158 -11.52 6.41 0.22
CA PHE A 158 -12.03 6.90 1.49
C PHE A 158 -12.34 5.70 2.38
N LEU A 159 -11.70 5.62 3.54
CA LEU A 159 -11.81 4.50 4.46
C LEU A 159 -12.58 4.91 5.71
N THR A 160 -13.52 4.07 6.12
CA THR A 160 -14.13 4.17 7.45
C THR A 160 -13.63 3.03 8.33
N LEU A 161 -13.33 3.33 9.59
CA LEU A 161 -12.88 2.33 10.56
C LEU A 161 -13.30 2.73 11.97
N THR A 162 -13.25 1.79 12.91
CA THR A 162 -13.50 2.07 14.34
C THR A 162 -12.17 2.21 15.07
N PHE A 163 -12.06 3.21 15.94
CA PHE A 163 -10.89 3.44 16.78
C PHE A 163 -11.20 3.17 18.27
N PRO A 164 -10.19 2.85 19.10
CA PRO A 164 -10.39 2.63 20.53
C PRO A 164 -10.61 3.95 21.29
N GLU A 165 -11.40 3.91 22.36
CA GLU A 165 -11.68 5.10 23.19
C GLU A 165 -10.41 5.80 23.70
N LYS A 166 -9.35 5.02 23.94
CA LYS A 166 -8.03 5.52 24.34
C LYS A 166 -7.03 5.35 23.20
N PRO A 167 -6.09 6.30 23.05
CA PRO A 167 -5.01 6.20 22.08
C PRO A 167 -4.28 4.87 22.14
N GLY A 168 -4.16 4.21 21.00
CA GLY A 168 -3.60 2.86 20.89
C GLY A 168 -3.53 2.37 19.44
N GLU A 169 -3.24 1.08 19.27
CA GLU A 169 -3.17 0.43 17.97
C GLU A 169 -4.56 0.29 17.32
N VAL A 170 -4.62 0.58 16.02
CA VAL A 170 -5.80 0.41 15.18
C VAL A 170 -5.40 -0.34 13.92
N ARG A 171 -5.98 -1.52 13.70
CA ARG A 171 -5.70 -2.31 12.51
C ARG A 171 -6.57 -1.85 11.33
N LEU A 172 -5.94 -1.68 10.17
CA LEU A 172 -6.61 -1.25 8.93
C LEU A 172 -7.27 -2.41 8.18
N ASP A 173 -6.99 -3.66 8.55
CA ASP A 173 -7.63 -4.85 7.95
C ASP A 173 -9.14 -4.94 8.22
N LYS A 174 -9.62 -4.19 9.22
CA LYS A 174 -11.05 -4.02 9.53
C LYS A 174 -11.66 -2.76 8.93
N ALA A 175 -10.87 -1.93 8.25
CA ALA A 175 -11.39 -0.73 7.62
C ALA A 175 -12.22 -1.07 6.39
N LYS A 176 -13.23 -0.25 6.13
CA LYS A 176 -14.14 -0.38 5.00
C LYS A 176 -13.81 0.66 3.95
N ALA A 177 -13.45 0.20 2.76
CA ALA A 177 -13.35 1.02 1.56
C ALA A 177 -14.73 1.53 1.13
N LEU A 178 -14.86 2.84 0.91
CA LEU A 178 -16.12 3.46 0.44
C LEU A 178 -16.13 3.71 -1.06
N THR A 179 -14.98 4.06 -1.64
CA THR A 179 -14.87 4.42 -3.07
C THR A 179 -14.13 3.36 -3.89
N GLY A 180 -13.27 2.57 -3.23
CA GLY A 180 -12.41 1.57 -3.86
C GLY A 180 -11.08 2.18 -4.30
N PHE A 181 -9.99 1.52 -3.91
CA PHE A 181 -8.61 1.99 -4.12
C PHE A 181 -8.19 2.28 -5.56
N PHE A 182 -8.88 1.70 -6.55
CA PHE A 182 -8.49 1.77 -7.96
C PHE A 182 -9.68 2.24 -8.80
N PRO A 183 -9.52 3.29 -9.63
CA PRO A 183 -10.60 3.86 -10.45
C PRO A 183 -11.29 2.85 -11.38
N GLU A 184 -10.63 1.73 -11.70
CA GLU A 184 -11.11 0.71 -12.64
C GLU A 184 -11.57 -0.61 -11.99
N CYS A 185 -11.52 -0.71 -10.66
CA CYS A 185 -11.99 -1.87 -9.92
C CYS A 185 -13.51 -1.75 -9.72
N GLU A 186 -14.31 -2.48 -10.52
CA GLU A 186 -15.67 -2.80 -10.08
C GLU A 186 -15.51 -3.59 -8.75
N THR A 187 -16.17 -3.15 -7.69
CA THR A 187 -15.96 -3.46 -6.26
C THR A 187 -16.12 -4.94 -5.86
N GLU A 188 -16.11 -5.88 -6.80
CA GLU A 188 -16.25 -7.31 -6.55
C GLU A 188 -14.91 -7.95 -6.12
N GLY A 189 -14.61 -7.85 -4.82
CA GLY A 189 -14.01 -8.93 -4.03
C GLY A 189 -12.51 -9.20 -4.12
N GLY A 190 -11.75 -8.47 -4.95
CA GLY A 190 -10.32 -8.74 -5.16
C GLY A 190 -9.32 -7.91 -4.35
N VAL A 191 -9.79 -6.89 -3.62
CA VAL A 191 -8.90 -5.95 -2.92
C VAL A 191 -8.88 -6.29 -1.43
N ARG A 192 -7.69 -6.57 -0.92
CA ARG A 192 -7.38 -6.80 0.49
C ARG A 192 -6.59 -5.60 1.01
N LEU A 193 -7.21 -4.85 1.92
CA LEU A 193 -6.52 -3.85 2.71
C LEU A 193 -5.99 -4.51 3.98
N THR A 194 -4.73 -4.27 4.28
CA THR A 194 -4.11 -4.60 5.57
C THR A 194 -3.27 -3.42 6.02
N GLY A 195 -2.94 -3.37 7.29
CA GLY A 195 -2.10 -2.29 7.81
C GLY A 195 -2.42 -1.96 9.24
N LEU A 196 -1.68 -0.98 9.73
CA LEU A 196 -1.64 -0.64 11.12
C LEU A 196 -1.44 0.85 11.31
N LEU A 197 -2.34 1.45 12.06
CA LEU A 197 -2.21 2.79 12.60
C LEU A 197 -1.86 2.64 14.08
N ARG A 198 -0.68 3.10 14.50
CA ARG A 198 -0.28 3.07 15.90
C ARG A 198 -0.09 4.47 16.44
N LEU A 199 -0.54 4.61 17.68
CA LEU A 199 -0.05 5.63 18.57
C LEU A 199 1.29 5.17 19.16
N THR A 200 2.40 5.68 18.64
CA THR A 200 3.69 5.55 19.29
C THR A 200 4.31 6.93 19.49
N ALA A 201 4.86 7.18 20.69
CA ALA A 201 5.63 8.39 20.93
C ALA A 201 6.94 8.39 20.12
N ASP A 202 7.47 7.20 19.83
CA ASP A 202 8.69 6.98 19.05
C ASP A 202 8.37 6.44 17.65
N ILE A 203 9.10 6.92 16.64
CA ILE A 203 9.01 6.40 15.25
C ILE A 203 9.71 5.04 15.22
N PRO A 204 9.13 3.99 14.60
CA PRO A 204 9.83 2.72 14.48
C PRO A 204 11.12 2.91 13.67
N ALA A 205 12.20 2.29 14.14
CA ALA A 205 13.50 2.37 13.49
C ALA A 205 13.63 1.35 12.35
N PHE A 206 13.05 0.16 12.52
CA PHE A 206 13.09 -0.90 11.52
C PHE A 206 11.74 -1.62 11.44
N HIS A 207 11.44 -2.14 10.26
CA HIS A 207 10.33 -3.04 10.00
C HIS A 207 10.88 -4.33 9.36
N LEU A 208 10.53 -5.47 9.94
CA LEU A 208 10.92 -6.79 9.46
C LEU A 208 9.72 -7.45 8.80
N ALA A 209 9.88 -7.80 7.53
CA ALA A 209 8.88 -8.50 6.74
C ALA A 209 9.55 -9.54 5.83
N ASP A 210 8.80 -10.55 5.41
CA ASP A 210 9.25 -11.50 4.39
C ASP A 210 9.38 -10.84 3.00
N ASP A 211 10.04 -11.54 2.07
CA ASP A 211 10.29 -11.06 0.71
C ASP A 211 9.14 -11.33 -0.27
N THR A 212 8.00 -11.80 0.24
CA THR A 212 6.86 -12.13 -0.60
C THR A 212 6.18 -10.86 -1.14
N LEU A 213 5.32 -11.02 -2.15
CA LEU A 213 4.44 -9.93 -2.60
C LEU A 213 3.51 -9.44 -1.48
N ASP A 214 3.30 -10.25 -0.45
CA ASP A 214 2.49 -9.94 0.73
C ASP A 214 3.32 -9.42 1.91
N ALA A 215 4.66 -9.33 1.78
CA ALA A 215 5.65 -8.85 2.75
C ALA A 215 5.11 -8.94 4.19
N ASN A 216 4.87 -10.18 4.63
CA ASN A 216 4.20 -10.46 5.88
C ASN A 216 5.13 -10.06 7.04
N PRO A 217 4.62 -9.41 8.09
CA PRO A 217 5.46 -9.00 9.22
C PRO A 217 6.06 -10.21 9.91
N ILE A 218 7.31 -10.07 10.37
CA ILE A 218 8.04 -11.09 11.12
C ILE A 218 8.04 -10.67 12.60
N PRO A 219 7.12 -11.23 13.43
CA PRO A 219 7.02 -10.87 14.83
C PRO A 219 8.11 -11.52 15.69
N HIS A 220 8.38 -10.94 16.86
CA HIS A 220 9.27 -11.48 17.91
C HIS A 220 10.70 -11.81 17.46
N CYS A 221 11.15 -11.17 16.38
CA CYS A 221 12.48 -11.37 15.86
C CYS A 221 13.47 -10.45 16.58
N ARG A 222 14.53 -11.04 17.14
CA ARG A 222 15.59 -10.27 17.80
C ARG A 222 16.53 -9.69 16.78
N VAL A 223 16.91 -8.44 16.94
CA VAL A 223 17.88 -7.76 16.08
C VAL A 223 19.00 -7.15 16.90
N ARG A 224 20.19 -7.05 16.30
CA ARG A 224 21.28 -6.22 16.82
C ARG A 224 21.38 -4.95 16.00
N VAL A 225 21.38 -3.81 16.69
CA VAL A 225 21.45 -2.49 16.09
C VAL A 225 22.63 -1.74 16.68
N LEU A 226 23.50 -1.23 15.82
CA LEU A 226 24.54 -0.29 16.20
C LEU A 226 23.89 1.09 16.36
N CYS A 227 23.89 1.58 17.60
CA CYS A 227 23.36 2.89 17.93
C CYS A 227 24.36 4.02 17.62
N PRO A 228 23.91 5.29 17.58
CA PRO A 228 24.77 6.44 17.28
C PRO A 228 25.98 6.63 18.21
N ASP A 229 25.88 6.12 19.43
CA ASP A 229 26.96 6.12 20.42
C ASP A 229 28.03 5.03 20.17
N GLY A 230 27.89 4.27 19.09
CA GLY A 230 28.81 3.19 18.70
C GLY A 230 28.58 1.89 19.47
N VAL A 231 27.50 1.80 20.28
CA VAL A 231 27.18 0.60 21.06
C VAL A 231 26.14 -0.25 20.34
N GLU A 232 26.43 -1.54 20.20
CA GLU A 232 25.45 -2.52 19.73
C GLU A 232 24.44 -2.84 20.83
N ARG A 233 23.15 -2.68 20.52
CA ARG A 233 22.04 -3.02 21.41
C ARG A 233 21.10 -4.01 20.73
N GLU A 234 20.43 -4.81 21.54
CA GLU A 234 19.44 -5.77 21.06
C GLU A 234 18.02 -5.25 21.26
N TYR A 235 17.20 -5.47 20.24
CA TYR A 235 15.78 -5.14 20.24
C TYR A 235 14.99 -6.32 19.70
N GLU A 236 13.69 -6.37 20.00
CA GLU A 236 12.78 -7.40 19.52
C GLU A 236 11.67 -6.72 18.71
N SER A 237 11.29 -7.32 17.58
CA SER A 237 10.12 -6.86 16.83
C SER A 237 8.82 -7.25 17.55
N ASP A 238 7.83 -6.37 17.52
CA ASP A 238 6.49 -6.70 18.05
C ASP A 238 5.66 -7.55 17.06
N ASP A 239 4.40 -7.82 17.40
CA ASP A 239 3.44 -8.61 16.59
C ASP A 239 3.28 -8.11 15.14
N ALA A 240 3.62 -6.85 14.86
CA ALA A 240 3.57 -6.24 13.53
C ALA A 240 4.94 -6.14 12.85
N GLY A 241 5.97 -6.79 13.41
CA GLY A 241 7.33 -6.80 12.85
C GLY A 241 8.09 -5.49 13.03
N ASP A 242 7.65 -4.62 13.95
CA ASP A 242 8.27 -3.31 14.17
C ASP A 242 9.24 -3.29 15.35
N ILE A 243 10.33 -2.56 15.16
CA ILE A 243 11.34 -2.34 16.19
C ILE A 243 11.38 -0.85 16.54
N PHE A 244 10.99 -0.55 17.77
CA PHE A 244 11.02 0.80 18.32
C PHE A 244 12.31 1.00 19.11
N ILE A 245 13.09 1.97 18.66
CA ILE A 245 14.31 2.38 19.35
C ILE A 245 14.07 3.79 19.87
N PRO A 246 14.09 3.98 21.21
CA PRO A 246 14.01 5.31 21.80
C PRO A 246 15.15 6.17 21.23
N ARG A 247 14.80 7.17 20.42
CA ARG A 247 15.80 8.03 19.79
C ARG A 247 16.20 9.11 20.79
N ALA A 248 17.38 8.97 21.38
CA ALA A 248 17.96 10.02 22.21
C ALA A 248 18.55 11.17 21.36
N ASP A 249 18.90 10.88 20.11
CA ASP A 249 19.60 11.75 19.19
C ASP A 249 19.22 11.50 17.71
N LYS A 250 19.54 12.46 16.84
CA LYS A 250 19.31 12.37 15.37
C LYS A 250 20.36 11.51 14.64
N GLY A 251 21.03 10.61 15.36
CA GLY A 251 22.12 9.82 14.81
C GLY A 251 21.65 8.67 13.92
N VAL A 252 22.61 8.02 13.26
CA VAL A 252 22.33 6.87 12.37
C VAL A 252 22.28 5.59 13.22
N TYR A 253 21.16 4.87 13.11
CA TYR A 253 21.01 3.52 13.67
C TYR A 253 21.21 2.51 12.53
N THR A 254 22.11 1.56 12.71
CA THR A 254 22.44 0.57 11.67
C THR A 254 22.00 -0.81 12.12
N LEU A 255 21.12 -1.46 11.36
CA LEU A 255 20.77 -2.86 11.58
C LEU A 255 21.98 -3.74 11.23
N VAL A 256 22.54 -4.41 12.23
CA VAL A 256 23.74 -5.25 12.09
C VAL A 256 23.35 -6.70 11.80
N GLU A 257 22.32 -7.21 12.48
CA GLU A 257 21.94 -8.61 12.41
C GLU A 257 20.46 -8.82 12.73
N VAL A 258 19.84 -9.81 12.10
CA VAL A 258 18.47 -10.29 12.36
C VAL A 258 18.57 -11.76 12.81
N LEU A 259 18.14 -12.04 14.04
CA LEU A 259 18.22 -13.34 14.70
C LEU A 259 16.84 -14.03 14.66
N HIS A 260 16.71 -15.07 13.84
CA HIS A 260 15.55 -15.96 13.85
C HIS A 260 15.72 -16.99 14.99
N ASP A 261 14.94 -16.83 16.06
CA ASP A 261 14.76 -17.76 17.19
C ASP A 261 15.96 -18.57 17.70
N ARG A 262 16.55 -18.10 18.81
CA ARG A 262 17.45 -18.80 19.77
C ARG A 262 18.68 -19.56 19.21
N ALA A 263 18.97 -19.56 17.92
CA ALA A 263 20.12 -20.27 17.36
C ALA A 263 21.42 -19.43 17.41
N PRO A 264 22.58 -20.02 17.77
CA PRO A 264 23.87 -19.32 17.76
C PRO A 264 24.44 -19.14 16.34
N GLN A 265 25.33 -18.16 16.18
CA GLN A 265 26.00 -17.60 14.97
C GLN A 265 26.40 -18.56 13.82
N SER A 266 26.45 -19.87 14.02
CA SER A 266 27.01 -20.81 13.06
C SER A 266 26.08 -21.21 11.90
N ALA A 267 24.86 -20.65 11.83
CA ALA A 267 23.83 -21.06 10.87
C ALA A 267 23.29 -19.92 9.97
N ALA A 268 23.78 -18.69 10.09
CA ALA A 268 23.23 -17.55 9.37
C ALA A 268 23.64 -17.55 7.88
N VAL A 269 22.64 -17.57 6.99
CA VAL A 269 22.77 -17.24 5.56
C VAL A 269 22.20 -15.83 5.36
N PRO A 270 22.89 -14.90 4.66
CA PRO A 270 22.36 -13.57 4.38
C PRO A 270 21.04 -13.67 3.59
N GLY A 271 19.95 -13.16 4.15
CA GLY A 271 18.66 -13.07 3.47
C GLY A 271 18.59 -11.83 2.57
N ALA A 272 17.72 -11.86 1.57
CA ALA A 272 17.39 -10.70 0.76
C ALA A 272 16.41 -9.81 1.55
N TRP A 273 16.84 -8.64 2.02
CA TRP A 273 15.98 -7.74 2.80
C TRP A 273 15.89 -6.36 2.14
N SER A 274 14.72 -5.73 2.22
CA SER A 274 14.49 -4.33 1.83
C SER A 274 14.29 -3.46 3.07
N VAL A 275 15.05 -2.37 3.19
CA VAL A 275 14.87 -1.36 4.25
C VAL A 275 13.90 -0.28 3.73
N ASP A 276 12.77 -0.10 4.41
CA ASP A 276 11.91 1.07 4.26
C ASP A 276 12.43 2.18 5.17
N VAL A 277 13.10 3.17 4.60
CA VAL A 277 13.52 4.38 5.33
C VAL A 277 12.33 5.34 5.36
N ILE A 278 11.84 5.67 6.55
CA ILE A 278 10.86 6.74 6.75
C ILE A 278 11.63 8.07 6.63
N PRO A 279 11.34 8.94 5.63
CA PRO A 279 11.98 10.24 5.55
C PRO A 279 11.57 11.07 6.77
N ASP A 280 12.55 11.69 7.44
CA ASP A 280 12.29 12.71 8.45
C ASP A 280 11.68 13.93 7.75
N MET A 281 10.64 14.53 8.32
CA MET A 281 9.98 15.68 7.69
C MET A 281 10.95 16.87 7.69
N ALA A 282 11.37 17.30 6.49
CA ALA A 282 12.04 18.58 6.29
C ALA A 282 11.01 19.72 6.32
#